data_AF-A0A315XLE6-F1
#
_entry.id   AF-A0A315XLE6-F1
#
_cell.length_a   1.000
_cell.length_b   1.000
_cell.length_c   1.000
_cell.angle_alpha   90.00
_cell.angle_beta   90.00
_cell.angle_gamma   90.00
#
_symmetry.space_group_name_H-M   'P 1'
#
loop_
_entity.id
_entity.type
_entity.pdbx_description
1 polymer ?
#
loop_
_entity_poly.entity_id
_entity_poly.type
_entity_poly.pdbx_seq_one_letter_code
_entity_poly.pdbx_strand_id
1 'polypeptide(L)'
;MAVLVAILALVAVYYVSESPDDISGNMTELTVYSEGPIPLSDIVKDIETAEYYNGHDNDTLNWMKSLGNKSVFSGNGTFVIMSQEDARKIPSVYATDVIITETFECKVLETHSLGNVKYPKDVLLVENVNYLNETIDDIPGGGA
;
A
#
# COMPACT_ATOMS: atom_id res chain seq x y z
N MET A 1 59.59 -26.12 5.84
CA MET A 1 58.95 -25.76 7.13
C MET A 1 58.50 -24.31 7.04
N ALA A 2 57.28 -24.02 7.54
CA ALA A 2 56.66 -22.70 7.76
C ALA A 2 56.42 -21.84 6.48
N VAL A 3 55.24 -21.75 5.86
CA VAL A 3 53.90 -21.31 6.32
C VAL A 3 53.80 -19.78 6.56
N LEU A 4 52.70 -19.21 6.04
CA LEU A 4 52.09 -17.87 6.22
C LEU A 4 52.52 -16.79 5.22
N VAL A 5 51.73 -16.50 4.17
CA VAL A 5 50.42 -15.80 4.18
C VAL A 5 50.58 -14.33 4.57
N ALA A 6 50.51 -13.45 3.59
CA ALA A 6 49.70 -12.24 3.67
C ALA A 6 49.61 -11.63 2.26
N ILE A 7 48.62 -12.08 1.50
CA ILE A 7 48.07 -11.37 0.36
C ILE A 7 47.49 -10.06 0.94
N LEU A 8 48.31 -9.01 1.00
CA LEU A 8 47.82 -7.64 1.13
C LEU A 8 47.38 -7.19 -0.28
N ALA A 9 46.35 -7.88 -0.78
CA ALA A 9 45.50 -7.32 -1.81
C ALA A 9 44.88 -6.07 -1.19
N LEU A 10 45.44 -4.91 -1.53
CA LEU A 10 44.82 -3.91 -2.40
C LEU A 10 43.33 -4.16 -2.73
N VAL A 11 42.51 -4.39 -1.72
CA VAL A 11 41.10 -4.01 -1.76
C VAL A 11 41.08 -2.65 -1.09
N ALA A 12 41.39 -1.64 -1.90
CA ALA A 12 40.84 -0.33 -1.66
C ALA A 12 39.33 -0.58 -1.57
N VAL A 13 38.83 -0.66 -0.34
CA VAL A 13 37.41 -0.56 -0.05
C VAL A 13 37.05 0.80 -0.62
N TYR A 14 36.54 0.79 -1.84
CA TYR A 14 35.63 1.82 -2.28
C TYR A 14 34.52 1.78 -1.24
N TYR A 15 34.67 2.63 -0.22
CA TYR A 15 33.53 3.31 0.35
C TYR A 15 32.91 4.03 -0.84
N VAL A 16 32.06 3.31 -1.58
CA VAL A 16 30.87 3.92 -2.12
C VAL A 16 30.13 4.33 -0.86
N SER A 17 30.44 5.55 -0.40
CA SER A 17 29.40 6.38 0.16
C SER A 17 28.32 6.36 -0.91
N GLU A 18 27.33 5.50 -0.73
CA GLU A 18 26.02 5.73 -1.29
C GLU A 18 25.68 7.12 -0.76
N SER A 19 25.98 8.13 -1.58
CA SER A 19 25.25 9.38 -1.54
C SER A 19 23.78 8.94 -1.42
N PRO A 20 22.98 9.55 -0.53
CA PRO A 20 21.54 9.39 -0.62
C PRO A 20 21.14 10.04 -1.94
N ASP A 21 21.32 9.31 -3.03
CA ASP A 21 20.84 9.62 -4.35
C ASP A 21 19.33 9.63 -4.18
N ASP A 22 18.81 10.86 -4.08
CA ASP A 22 17.42 11.24 -4.29
C ASP A 22 16.42 10.08 -4.15
N ILE A 23 15.89 9.90 -2.93
CA ILE A 23 14.52 9.36 -2.77
C ILE A 23 13.51 10.44 -3.23
N SER A 24 13.76 11.02 -4.41
CA SER A 24 12.83 11.81 -5.20
C SER A 24 12.20 10.89 -6.26
N GLY A 25 12.02 9.62 -5.93
CA GLY A 25 11.08 8.78 -6.66
C GLY A 25 9.70 9.34 -6.38
N ASN A 26 9.16 10.13 -7.31
CA ASN A 26 7.89 10.88 -7.25
C ASN A 26 6.92 10.35 -6.17
N MET A 27 7.08 10.84 -4.95
CA MET A 27 6.23 10.46 -3.83
C MET A 27 4.84 11.01 -4.10
N THR A 28 3.83 10.18 -3.88
CA THR A 28 2.42 10.50 -4.08
C THR A 28 1.74 10.48 -2.73
N GLU A 29 0.98 11.54 -2.44
CA GLU A 29 0.08 11.60 -1.30
C GLU A 29 -1.21 10.86 -1.65
N LEU A 30 -1.61 9.91 -0.81
CA LEU A 30 -2.87 9.17 -0.93
C LEU A 30 -3.67 9.29 0.36
N THR A 31 -4.99 9.30 0.21
CA THR A 31 -5.93 9.31 1.33
C THR A 31 -6.80 8.05 1.29
N VAL A 32 -6.91 7.36 2.42
CA VAL A 32 -7.69 6.14 2.60
C VAL A 32 -8.62 6.25 3.80
N TYR A 33 -9.64 5.41 3.86
CA TYR A 33 -10.45 5.27 5.08
C TYR A 33 -9.65 4.57 6.17
N SER A 34 -9.84 4.99 7.42
CA SER A 34 -9.14 4.44 8.58
C SER A 34 -9.56 3.01 8.94
N GLU A 35 -10.66 2.51 8.34
CA GLU A 35 -11.13 1.13 8.46
C GLU A 35 -10.20 0.15 7.71
N GLY A 36 -9.07 -0.19 8.34
CA GLY A 36 -8.08 -1.12 7.81
C GLY A 36 -7.05 -1.55 8.86
N PRO A 37 -5.93 -2.17 8.44
CA PRO A 37 -5.74 -2.81 7.14
C PRO A 37 -6.57 -4.11 7.00
N ILE A 38 -7.12 -4.34 5.82
CA ILE A 38 -7.84 -5.58 5.47
C ILE A 38 -6.85 -6.55 4.78
N PRO A 39 -6.86 -7.85 5.09
CA PRO A 39 -6.06 -8.82 4.34
C PRO A 39 -6.43 -8.83 2.85
N LEU A 40 -5.44 -8.81 1.96
CA LEU A 40 -5.68 -8.84 0.50
C LEU A 40 -6.51 -10.05 0.07
N SER A 41 -6.35 -11.19 0.73
CA SER A 41 -7.16 -12.40 0.48
C SER A 41 -8.65 -12.18 0.66
N ASP A 42 -9.04 -11.34 1.63
CA ASP A 42 -10.45 -11.10 1.94
C ASP A 42 -11.07 -10.16 0.90
N ILE A 43 -10.32 -9.15 0.46
CA ILE A 43 -10.72 -8.26 -0.65
C ILE A 43 -10.84 -9.04 -1.97
N VAL A 44 -9.86 -9.90 -2.28
CA VAL A 44 -9.92 -10.76 -3.48
C VAL A 44 -11.17 -11.64 -3.45
N LYS A 45 -11.47 -12.27 -2.31
CA LYS A 45 -12.66 -13.10 -2.14
C LYS A 45 -13.95 -12.29 -2.30
N ASP A 46 -13.99 -11.06 -1.76
CA ASP A 46 -15.15 -10.18 -1.92
C ASP A 46 -15.36 -9.81 -3.39
N ILE A 47 -14.30 -9.45 -4.12
CA ILE A 47 -14.33 -9.18 -5.57
C ILE A 47 -14.86 -10.37 -6.37
N GLU A 48 -14.46 -11.59 -6.00
CA GLU A 48 -14.91 -12.81 -6.67
C GLU A 48 -16.38 -13.14 -6.45
N THR A 49 -16.92 -12.81 -5.27
CA THR A 49 -18.19 -13.38 -4.80
C THR A 49 -19.32 -12.36 -4.71
N ALA A 50 -19.01 -11.08 -4.56
CA ALA A 50 -20.02 -10.05 -4.36
C ALA A 50 -20.57 -9.51 -5.68
N GLU A 51 -21.89 -9.42 -5.77
CA GLU A 51 -22.60 -9.01 -6.99
C GLU A 51 -22.21 -7.61 -7.49
N TYR A 52 -21.81 -6.71 -6.59
CA TYR A 52 -21.40 -5.34 -6.95
C TYR A 52 -20.04 -5.28 -7.66
N TYR A 53 -19.26 -6.36 -7.64
CA TYR A 53 -18.04 -6.53 -8.43
C TYR A 53 -18.24 -7.40 -9.67
N ASN A 54 -19.49 -7.68 -10.06
CA ASN A 54 -19.76 -8.30 -11.36
C ASN A 54 -19.17 -7.43 -12.49
N GLY A 55 -18.45 -8.06 -13.40
CA GLY A 55 -17.73 -7.37 -14.48
C GLY A 55 -16.33 -6.89 -14.10
N HIS A 56 -15.77 -7.38 -13.00
CA HIS A 56 -14.38 -7.11 -12.65
C HIS A 56 -13.41 -7.63 -13.72
N ASP A 57 -12.27 -6.97 -13.83
CA ASP A 57 -11.19 -7.37 -14.71
C ASP A 57 -10.45 -8.59 -14.13
N ASN A 58 -10.43 -9.68 -14.89
CA ASN A 58 -9.83 -10.95 -14.44
C ASN A 58 -8.30 -10.87 -14.37
N ASP A 59 -7.66 -10.07 -15.23
CA ASP A 59 -6.21 -9.93 -15.23
C ASP A 59 -5.75 -9.19 -13.97
N THR A 60 -6.46 -8.12 -13.61
CA THR A 60 -6.27 -7.38 -12.36
C THR A 60 -6.50 -8.28 -11.15
N LEU A 61 -7.59 -9.06 -11.12
CA LEU A 61 -7.86 -9.98 -10.01
C LEU A 61 -6.78 -11.07 -9.88
N ASN A 62 -6.30 -11.62 -10.99
CA ASN A 62 -5.21 -12.60 -10.99
C ASN A 62 -3.88 -12.00 -10.53
N TRP A 63 -3.58 -10.77 -10.95
CA TRP A 63 -2.44 -10.01 -10.46
C TRP A 63 -2.54 -9.81 -8.94
N MET A 64 -3.68 -9.36 -8.40
CA MET A 64 -3.91 -9.22 -6.95
C MET A 64 -3.62 -10.53 -6.20
N LYS A 65 -4.13 -11.67 -6.70
CA LYS A 65 -3.87 -12.99 -6.11
C LYS A 65 -2.38 -13.34 -6.08
N SER A 66 -1.62 -12.93 -7.09
CA SER A 66 -0.19 -13.23 -7.22
C SER A 66 0.69 -12.50 -6.20
N LEU A 67 0.21 -11.37 -5.64
CA LEU A 67 0.96 -10.56 -4.68
C LEU A 67 1.13 -11.23 -3.30
N GLY A 68 0.35 -12.28 -3.04
CA GLY A 68 0.42 -13.06 -1.82
C GLY A 68 -0.04 -12.29 -0.58
N ASN A 69 0.72 -12.38 0.51
CA ASN A 69 0.34 -11.80 1.79
C ASN A 69 0.61 -10.28 1.83
N LYS A 70 -0.43 -9.50 1.55
CA LYS A 70 -0.44 -8.03 1.57
C LYS A 70 -1.64 -7.49 2.34
N SER A 71 -1.58 -6.21 2.65
CA SER A 71 -2.64 -5.46 3.33
C SER A 71 -3.27 -4.46 2.37
N VAL A 72 -4.57 -4.23 2.53
CA VAL A 72 -5.37 -3.33 1.69
C VAL A 72 -6.06 -2.29 2.55
N PHE A 73 -6.00 -1.05 2.10
CA PHE A 73 -6.87 0.03 2.54
C PHE A 73 -7.82 0.42 1.40
N SER A 74 -9.09 0.69 1.70
CA SER A 74 -9.98 1.30 0.72
C SER A 74 -9.90 2.82 0.83
N GLY A 75 -9.81 3.49 -0.31
CA GLY A 75 -10.05 4.93 -0.42
C GLY A 75 -11.32 5.21 -1.23
N ASN A 76 -11.54 6.48 -1.52
CA ASN A 76 -12.58 6.91 -2.43
C ASN A 76 -12.19 6.54 -3.87
N GLY A 77 -12.86 5.53 -4.45
CA GLY A 77 -12.56 5.04 -5.79
C GLY A 77 -11.26 4.24 -5.91
N THR A 78 -10.62 3.85 -4.80
CA THR A 78 -9.34 3.15 -4.84
C THR A 78 -9.26 1.98 -3.84
N PHE A 79 -8.43 1.00 -4.19
CA PHE A 79 -7.84 0.04 -3.26
C PHE A 79 -6.33 0.25 -3.25
N VAL A 80 -5.75 0.47 -2.07
CA VAL A 80 -4.31 0.65 -1.90
C VAL A 80 -3.74 -0.59 -1.23
N ILE A 81 -2.95 -1.35 -1.99
CA ILE A 81 -2.26 -2.57 -1.58
C ILE A 81 -0.84 -2.22 -1.18
N MET A 82 -0.42 -2.68 0.00
CA MET A 82 0.92 -2.44 0.53
C MET A 82 1.43 -3.65 1.34
N SER A 83 2.71 -3.60 1.72
CA SER A 83 3.28 -4.60 2.62
C SER A 83 2.62 -4.52 4.01
N GLN A 84 2.68 -5.61 4.78
CA GLN A 84 2.21 -5.57 6.17
C GLN A 84 3.01 -4.58 7.03
N GLU A 85 4.28 -4.38 6.72
CA GLU A 85 5.16 -3.46 7.46
C GLU A 85 4.79 -2.00 7.19
N ASP A 86 4.49 -1.66 5.94
CA ASP A 86 3.98 -0.35 5.56
C ASP A 86 2.60 -0.08 6.15
N ALA A 87 1.70 -1.06 6.10
CA ALA A 87 0.36 -0.93 6.66
C ALA A 87 0.35 -0.60 8.16
N ARG A 88 1.32 -1.13 8.93
CA ARG A 88 1.46 -0.86 10.36
C ARG A 88 1.82 0.59 10.70
N LYS A 89 2.26 1.38 9.71
CA LYS A 89 2.61 2.79 9.90
C LYS A 89 1.38 3.70 9.87
N ILE A 90 0.25 3.20 9.34
CA ILE A 90 -1.01 3.95 9.25
C ILE A 90 -1.83 3.64 10.52
N PRO A 91 -2.18 4.64 11.34
CA PRO A 91 -3.02 4.44 12.52
C PRO A 91 -4.44 4.15 12.07
N SER A 92 -4.82 2.87 12.08
CA SER A 92 -6.16 2.46 11.67
C SER A 92 -7.12 2.43 12.84
N VAL A 93 -8.26 3.08 12.71
CA VAL A 93 -9.30 3.18 13.73
C VAL A 93 -10.66 2.88 13.10
N TYR A 94 -11.45 2.06 13.80
CA TYR A 94 -12.84 1.82 13.45
C TYR A 94 -13.76 2.71 14.29
N ALA A 95 -14.60 3.51 13.64
CA ALA A 95 -15.57 4.38 14.27
C ALA A 95 -16.91 4.29 13.53
N THR A 96 -18.02 4.36 14.26
CA THR A 96 -19.37 4.24 13.69
C THR A 96 -20.07 5.58 13.47
N ASP A 97 -19.63 6.62 14.20
CA ASP A 97 -20.34 7.89 14.30
C ASP A 97 -19.62 9.02 13.56
N VAL A 98 -18.40 8.75 13.08
CA VAL A 98 -17.54 9.67 12.33
C VAL A 98 -16.87 8.93 11.17
N ILE A 99 -16.50 9.66 10.13
CA ILE A 99 -15.67 9.16 9.03
C ILE A 99 -14.24 9.60 9.33
N ILE A 100 -13.34 8.64 9.48
CA ILE A 100 -11.91 8.90 9.68
C ILE A 100 -11.18 8.54 8.39
N THR A 101 -10.36 9.47 7.90
CA THR A 101 -9.47 9.25 6.75
C THR A 101 -8.02 9.50 7.15
N GLU A 102 -7.13 8.67 6.62
CA GLU A 102 -5.69 8.73 6.86
C GLU A 102 -4.99 9.16 5.57
N THR A 103 -4.12 10.15 5.67
CA THR A 103 -3.29 10.63 4.56
C THR A 103 -1.84 10.23 4.79
N PHE A 104 -1.21 9.70 3.75
CA PHE A 104 0.18 9.27 3.78
C PHE A 104 0.87 9.52 2.44
N GLU A 105 2.18 9.68 2.48
CA GLU A 105 3.04 9.66 1.29
C GLU A 105 3.50 8.23 1.01
N CYS A 106 3.61 7.89 -0.27
CA CYS A 106 4.13 6.61 -0.71
C CYS A 106 4.68 6.70 -2.14
N LYS A 107 5.33 5.64 -2.59
CA LYS A 107 5.68 5.44 -4.00
C LYS A 107 4.72 4.43 -4.62
N VAL A 108 4.00 4.84 -5.67
CA VAL A 108 3.14 3.94 -6.44
C VAL A 108 4.00 3.12 -7.40
N LEU A 109 3.90 1.79 -7.31
CA LEU A 109 4.64 0.84 -8.13
C LEU A 109 3.85 0.44 -9.37
N GLU A 110 2.57 0.11 -9.18
CA GLU A 110 1.68 -0.34 -10.23
C GLU A 110 0.26 0.19 -10.00
N THR A 111 -0.43 0.48 -11.09
CA THR A 111 -1.84 0.88 -11.11
C THR A 111 -2.58 -0.01 -12.08
N HIS A 112 -3.63 -0.65 -11.58
CA HIS A 112 -4.55 -1.49 -12.37
C HIS A 112 -5.98 -0.98 -12.18
N SER A 113 -6.86 -1.23 -13.14
CA SER A 113 -8.29 -0.91 -13.00
C SER A 113 -9.05 -2.17 -12.65
N LEU A 114 -9.95 -2.11 -11.66
CA LEU A 114 -10.80 -3.26 -11.32
C LEU A 114 -11.82 -3.57 -12.44
N GLY A 115 -11.89 -2.77 -13.50
CA GLY A 115 -12.79 -2.97 -14.63
C GLY A 115 -14.15 -2.30 -14.44
N ASN A 116 -15.12 -2.73 -15.24
CA ASN A 116 -16.42 -2.07 -15.37
C ASN A 116 -17.44 -2.60 -14.34
N VAL A 117 -17.06 -2.56 -13.06
CA VAL A 117 -17.92 -2.92 -11.93
C VAL A 117 -18.90 -1.79 -11.58
N LYS A 118 -19.89 -2.06 -10.72
CA LYS A 118 -20.91 -1.06 -10.33
C LYS A 118 -20.30 0.21 -9.75
N TYR A 119 -19.22 0.07 -8.97
CA TYR A 119 -18.45 1.16 -8.41
C TYR A 119 -16.97 0.96 -8.78
N PRO A 120 -16.53 1.50 -9.93
CA PRO A 120 -15.18 1.30 -10.42
C PRO A 120 -14.14 1.73 -9.38
N LYS A 121 -13.09 0.93 -9.26
CA LYS A 121 -11.96 1.21 -8.38
C LYS A 121 -10.66 1.05 -9.13
N ASP A 122 -9.71 1.93 -8.86
CA ASP A 122 -8.31 1.71 -9.21
C ASP A 122 -7.62 0.93 -8.10
N VAL A 123 -6.79 -0.04 -8.47
CA VAL A 123 -6.02 -0.88 -7.54
C VAL A 123 -4.56 -0.48 -7.65
N LEU A 124 -4.02 0.07 -6.55
CA LEU A 124 -2.69 0.64 -6.47
C LEU A 124 -1.80 -0.27 -5.63
N LEU A 125 -0.65 -0.69 -6.15
CA LEU A 125 0.41 -1.29 -5.33
C LEU A 125 1.40 -0.20 -4.95
N VAL A 126 1.68 -0.06 -3.65
CA VAL A 126 2.55 1.00 -3.13
C VAL A 126 3.64 0.46 -2.20
N GLU A 127 4.70 1.25 -2.05
CA GLU A 127 5.79 1.03 -1.09
C GLU A 127 6.22 2.34 -0.42
N ASN A 128 7.10 2.25 0.57
CA ASN A 128 7.69 3.39 1.28
C ASN A 128 6.62 4.31 1.90
N VAL A 129 5.64 3.71 2.59
CA VAL A 129 4.57 4.47 3.23
C VAL A 129 5.14 5.30 4.39
N ASN A 130 4.77 6.58 4.40
CA ASN A 130 5.05 7.54 5.46
C ASN A 130 3.76 8.27 5.84
N TYR A 131 3.25 7.98 7.04
CA TYR A 131 2.03 8.61 7.54
C TYR A 131 2.21 10.11 7.73
N LEU A 132 1.20 10.89 7.34
CA LEU A 132 1.21 12.34 7.45
C LEU A 132 0.21 12.86 8.49
N ASN A 133 -1.08 12.57 8.29
CA ASN A 133 -2.15 13.09 9.14
C ASN A 133 -3.44 12.26 9.02
N GLU A 134 -4.39 12.57 9.90
CA GLU A 134 -5.77 12.07 9.88
C GLU A 134 -6.75 13.24 9.75
N THR A 135 -7.90 12.98 9.14
CA THR A 135 -9.06 13.88 9.13
C THR A 135 -10.28 13.14 9.65
N ILE A 136 -11.01 13.78 10.57
CA ILE A 136 -12.22 13.25 11.20
C ILE A 136 -13.39 14.13 10.78
N ASP A 137 -14.35 13.55 10.06
CA ASP A 137 -15.57 14.21 9.62
C ASP A 137 -16.80 13.62 10.31
N ASP A 138 -17.70 14.49 10.79
CA ASP A 138 -18.98 14.06 11.36
C ASP A 138 -19.90 13.50 10.25
N ILE A 139 -20.67 12.46 10.59
CA ILE A 139 -21.70 11.95 9.67
C ILE A 139 -22.86 12.96 9.62
N PRO A 140 -23.22 13.51 8.43
CA PRO A 140 -24.30 14.47 8.31
C PRO A 140 -25.63 13.83 8.77
N GLY A 141 -26.15 14.28 9.92
CA GLY A 141 -27.41 13.80 10.50
C GLY A 141 -27.31 13.16 11.89
N GLY A 142 -26.10 13.02 12.46
CA GLY A 142 -25.86 12.51 13.81
C GLY A 142 -26.14 13.51 14.96
N GLY A 143 -27.03 14.47 14.76
CA GLY A 143 -27.49 15.36 15.84
C GLY A 143 -28.59 14.68 16.65
N ALA A 144 -28.26 14.23 17.86
CA ALA A 144 -29.24 13.86 18.89
C ALA A 144 -30.05 15.07 19.37
#